data_AF-A0AA37EKN5-F1
#
_entry.id   AF-A0AA37EKN5-F1
#
_cell.length_a   1.000
_cell.length_b   1.000
_cell.length_c   1.000
_cell.angle_alpha   90.00
_cell.angle_beta   90.00
_cell.angle_gamma   90.00
#
_symmetry.space_group_name_H-M   'P 1'
#
loop_
_entity.id
_entity.type
_entity.pdbx_description
1 polymer ?
#
loop_
_entity_poly.entity_id
_entity_poly.type
_entity_poly.pdbx_seq_one_letter_code
_entity_poly.pdbx_strand_id
1 'polypeptide(L)'
;QDCFSVLPPMLVAAIRATVQNSESHICRLLFKLAVEMDMMMNVLAAAMEIPEEQLRELRGRCVREVKKTHGMISLDDAVEYQNGGDGV
;
A
#
# COMPACT_ATOMS: atom_id res chain seq x y z
N GLN A 1 -26.44 -13.75 18.55
CA GLN A 1 -27.18 -14.26 17.37
C GLN A 1 -26.29 -14.02 16.18
N ASP A 2 -25.76 -15.06 15.55
CA ASP A 2 -24.86 -14.91 14.39
C ASP A 2 -25.65 -14.32 13.22
N CYS A 3 -25.19 -13.20 12.66
CA CYS A 3 -25.87 -12.53 11.53
C CYS A 3 -26.08 -13.47 10.32
N PHE A 4 -25.24 -14.51 10.19
CA PHE A 4 -25.33 -15.50 9.11
C PHE A 4 -26.36 -16.62 9.36
N SER A 5 -26.93 -16.75 10.56
CA SER A 5 -27.87 -17.84 10.87
C SER A 5 -29.23 -17.68 10.17
N VAL A 6 -29.52 -16.50 9.62
CA VAL A 6 -30.73 -16.20 8.84
C VAL A 6 -30.54 -16.41 7.33
N LEU A 7 -29.31 -16.66 6.87
CA LEU A 7 -29.00 -16.82 5.45
C LEU A 7 -28.96 -18.30 5.05
N PRO A 8 -29.41 -18.67 3.84
CA PRO A 8 -29.26 -20.02 3.32
C PRO A 8 -27.79 -20.49 3.33
N PRO A 9 -27.47 -21.72 3.76
CA PRO A 9 -26.09 -22.21 3.87
C PRO A 9 -25.29 -22.08 2.56
N MET A 10 -25.95 -22.28 1.42
CA MET A 10 -25.34 -22.13 0.10
C MET A 10 -24.88 -20.68 -0.18
N LEU A 11 -25.66 -19.69 0.25
CA LEU A 11 -25.32 -18.28 0.09
C LEU A 11 -24.13 -17.90 0.98
N VAL A 12 -24.11 -18.38 2.23
CA VAL A 12 -22.98 -18.17 3.15
C VAL A 12 -21.71 -18.81 2.59
N ALA A 13 -21.80 -20.02 2.02
CA ALA A 13 -20.69 -20.69 1.38
C ALA A 13 -20.16 -19.92 0.16
N ALA A 14 -21.05 -19.43 -0.71
CA ALA A 14 -20.68 -18.64 -1.89
C ALA A 14 -20.00 -17.32 -1.51
N ILE A 15 -20.50 -16.60 -0.49
CA ILE A 15 -19.88 -15.37 0.01
C ILE A 15 -18.49 -15.67 0.56
N ARG A 16 -18.35 -16.70 1.39
CA ARG A 16 -17.05 -17.08 1.98
C ARG A 16 -16.05 -17.47 0.90
N ALA A 17 -16.46 -18.25 -0.09
CA ALA A 17 -15.60 -18.63 -1.22
C ALA A 17 -15.17 -17.40 -2.04
N THR A 18 -16.10 -16.46 -2.27
CA THR A 18 -15.80 -15.22 -3.00
C THR A 18 -14.79 -14.36 -2.24
N VAL A 19 -14.99 -14.16 -0.93
CA VAL A 19 -14.05 -13.41 -0.07
C VAL A 19 -12.68 -14.08 -0.06
N GLN A 20 -12.62 -15.40 0.15
CA GLN A 20 -11.36 -16.14 0.18
C GLN A 20 -10.62 -16.07 -1.17
N ASN A 21 -11.35 -16.10 -2.29
CA ASN A 21 -10.74 -15.95 -3.61
C ASN A 21 -10.19 -14.54 -3.83
N SER A 22 -10.93 -13.51 -3.40
CA SER A 22 -10.48 -12.12 -3.42
C SER A 22 -9.24 -11.90 -2.55
N GLU A 23 -9.23 -12.41 -1.32
CA GLU A 23 -8.07 -12.37 -0.41
C GLU A 23 -6.85 -13.04 -1.05
N SER A 24 -7.03 -14.25 -1.61
CA SER A 24 -5.96 -14.98 -2.29
C SER A 24 -5.41 -14.20 -3.49
N HIS A 25 -6.27 -13.52 -4.25
CA HIS A 25 -5.86 -12.68 -5.36
C HIS A 25 -5.09 -11.45 -4.89
N ILE A 26 -5.59 -10.74 -3.87
CA ILE A 26 -4.95 -9.57 -3.28
C ILE A 26 -3.56 -9.94 -2.73
N CYS A 27 -3.43 -11.06 -1.98
CA CYS A 27 -2.14 -11.52 -1.48
C CYS A 27 -1.11 -11.74 -2.60
N ARG A 28 -1.53 -12.34 -3.72
CA ARG A 28 -0.63 -12.54 -4.87
C ARG A 28 -0.22 -11.22 -5.51
N LEU A 29 -1.12 -10.26 -5.63
CA LEU A 29 -0.80 -8.93 -6.16
C LEU A 29 0.13 -8.15 -5.24
N LEU A 30 -0.13 -8.18 -3.92
CA LEU A 30 0.75 -7.56 -2.92
C LEU A 30 2.15 -8.17 -2.93
N PHE A 31 2.26 -9.49 -3.12
CA PHE A 31 3.57 -10.14 -3.25
C PHE A 31 4.33 -9.64 -4.47
N LYS A 32 3.68 -9.59 -5.64
CA LYS A 32 4.31 -9.07 -6.87
C LYS A 32 4.74 -7.60 -6.69
N LEU A 33 3.87 -6.77 -6.11
CA LEU A 33 4.18 -5.38 -5.83
C LEU A 33 5.37 -5.25 -4.86
N ALA A 34 5.44 -6.08 -3.82
CA ALA A 34 6.55 -6.08 -2.87
C ALA A 34 7.88 -6.43 -3.55
N VAL A 35 7.88 -7.39 -4.48
CA VAL A 35 9.07 -7.73 -5.29
C VAL A 35 9.53 -6.54 -6.13
N GLU A 36 8.61 -5.87 -6.85
CA GLU A 36 8.95 -4.70 -7.66
C GLU A 36 9.47 -3.53 -6.78
N MET A 37 8.86 -3.30 -5.62
CA MET A 37 9.32 -2.29 -4.66
C MET A 37 10.73 -2.61 -4.13
N ASP A 38 11.02 -3.86 -3.80
CA ASP A 38 12.36 -4.29 -3.36
C ASP A 38 13.41 -4.08 -4.45
N MET A 39 13.10 -4.46 -5.70
CA MET A 39 13.97 -4.22 -6.84
C MET A 39 14.23 -2.72 -7.05
N MET A 40 13.18 -1.88 -7.02
CA MET A 40 13.33 -0.43 -7.14
C MET A 40 14.18 0.16 -6.01
N MET A 41 13.99 -0.28 -4.76
CA MET A 41 14.80 0.17 -3.62
C MET A 41 16.28 -0.20 -3.80
N ASN A 42 16.58 -1.41 -4.26
CA ASN A 42 17.95 -1.84 -4.53
C ASN A 42 18.60 -1.04 -5.67
N VAL A 43 17.86 -0.77 -6.76
CA VAL A 43 18.35 0.07 -7.88
C VAL A 43 18.61 1.51 -7.41
N LEU A 44 17.69 2.09 -6.63
CA LEU A 44 17.84 3.46 -6.11
C LEU A 44 19.03 3.56 -5.14
N ALA A 45 19.20 2.59 -4.26
CA ALA A 45 20.33 2.54 -3.33
C ALA A 45 21.67 2.48 -4.06
N ALA A 46 21.76 1.66 -5.12
CA ALA A 46 22.95 1.59 -5.97
C ALA A 46 23.22 2.89 -6.74
N ALA A 47 22.18 3.66 -7.09
CA ALA A 47 22.31 4.87 -7.89
C ALA A 47 22.61 6.14 -7.08
N MET A 48 22.16 6.23 -5.83
CA MET A 48 22.08 7.51 -5.11
C MET A 48 22.91 7.62 -3.82
N GLU A 49 23.63 6.57 -3.40
CA GLU A 49 24.48 6.57 -2.18
C GLU A 49 23.82 7.26 -0.96
N ILE A 50 22.53 7.00 -0.73
CA ILE A 50 21.74 7.71 0.30
C ILE A 50 22.18 7.26 1.70
N PRO A 51 22.58 8.18 2.60
CA PRO A 51 22.93 7.82 3.97
C PRO A 51 21.71 7.34 4.75
N GLU A 52 21.92 6.37 5.64
CA GLU A 52 20.85 5.68 6.38
C GLU A 52 19.96 6.63 7.20
N GLU A 53 20.54 7.72 7.72
CA GLU A 53 19.82 8.76 8.48
C GLU A 53 18.75 9.47 7.62
N GLN A 54 19.10 9.84 6.39
CA GLN A 54 18.14 10.46 5.46
C GLN A 54 17.03 9.50 5.05
N LEU A 55 17.35 8.20 4.91
CA LEU A 55 16.35 7.18 4.60
C LEU A 55 15.31 7.05 5.72
N ARG A 56 15.75 7.15 6.98
CA ARG A 56 14.88 7.09 8.15
C ARG A 56 13.97 8.31 8.25
N GLU A 57 14.50 9.50 7.98
CA GLU A 57 13.70 10.73 7.90
C GLU A 57 12.68 10.66 6.77
N LEU A 58 13.10 10.23 5.57
CA LEU A 58 12.23 10.05 4.41
C LEU A 58 11.10 9.07 4.72
N ARG A 59 11.39 7.92 5.33
CA ARG A 59 10.37 6.97 5.76
C ARG A 59 9.37 7.61 6.72
N GLY A 60 9.86 8.37 7.70
CA GLY A 60 9.01 9.11 8.62
C GLY A 60 8.08 10.11 7.92
N ARG A 61 8.58 10.80 6.89
CA ARG A 61 7.79 11.70 6.04
C ARG A 61 6.74 10.94 5.24
N CYS A 62 7.13 9.91 4.48
CA CYS A 62 6.19 9.12 3.69
C CYS A 62 5.06 8.52 4.53
N VAL A 63 5.34 8.05 5.75
CA VAL A 63 4.29 7.55 6.66
C VAL A 63 3.31 8.65 7.09
N ARG A 64 3.80 9.88 7.34
CA ARG A 64 2.91 11.02 7.67
C ARG A 64 2.04 11.40 6.48
N GLU A 65 2.63 11.50 5.29
CA GLU A 65 1.90 11.81 4.06
C GLU A 65 0.80 10.79 3.80
N VAL A 66 1.12 9.49 3.79
CA VAL A 66 0.12 8.42 3.59
C VAL A 66 -0.99 8.47 4.64
N LYS A 67 -0.68 8.82 5.89
CA LYS A 67 -1.71 8.98 6.94
C LYS A 67 -2.60 10.20 6.68
N LYS A 68 -2.02 11.33 6.25
CA LYS A 68 -2.71 12.58 5.96
C LYS A 68 -3.63 12.44 4.73
N THR A 69 -3.17 11.72 3.72
CA THR A 69 -3.88 11.54 2.45
C THR A 69 -4.74 10.27 2.39
N HIS A 70 -4.79 9.48 3.46
CA HIS A 70 -5.44 8.16 3.48
C HIS A 70 -4.95 7.22 2.36
N GLY A 71 -3.70 7.37 1.94
CA GLY A 71 -3.08 6.59 0.86
C GLY A 71 -3.41 7.06 -0.55
N MET A 72 -4.10 8.20 -0.72
CA MET A 72 -4.29 8.86 -2.02
C MET A 72 -3.17 9.87 -2.24
N ILE A 73 -2.08 9.44 -2.88
CA ILE A 73 -1.00 10.34 -3.32
C ILE A 73 -1.02 10.36 -4.84
N SER A 74 -1.28 11.52 -5.44
CA SER A 74 -1.06 11.71 -6.87
C SER A 74 0.40 12.10 -7.15
N LEU A 75 0.86 11.87 -8.38
CA LEU A 75 2.19 12.30 -8.80
C LEU A 75 2.31 13.83 -8.78
N ASP A 76 1.25 14.55 -9.13
CA ASP A 76 1.23 16.01 -9.11
C ASP A 76 1.40 16.54 -7.69
N ASP A 77 0.71 15.95 -6.69
CA ASP A 77 0.88 16.30 -5.27
C ASP A 77 2.32 16.05 -4.80
N ALA A 78 2.91 14.93 -5.22
CA ALA A 78 4.29 14.58 -4.87
C ALA A 78 5.31 15.55 -5.48
N VAL A 79 5.08 15.99 -6.73
CA VAL A 79 5.93 16.95 -7.43
C VAL A 79 5.81 18.36 -6.83
N GLU A 80 4.58 18.81 -6.54
CA GLU A 80 4.33 20.09 -5.88
C GLU A 80 5.03 20.14 -4.51
N TYR A 81 4.92 19.05 -3.74
CA TYR A 81 5.59 18.92 -2.45
C TYR A 81 7.12 18.95 -2.55
N GLN A 82 7.72 18.31 -3.56
CA GLN A 82 9.17 18.38 -3.78
C GLN A 82 9.66 19.79 -4.17
N ASN A 83 8.80 20.60 -4.78
CA ASN A 83 9.10 21.98 -5.14
C ASN A 83 8.83 22.99 -4.01
N GLY A 84 8.55 22.51 -2.79
CA GLY A 84 8.33 23.36 -1.60
C GLY A 84 6.89 23.82 -1.40
N GLY A 85 5.92 23.22 -2.11
CA GLY A 85 4.50 23.41 -1.86
C GLY A 85 4.01 22.65 -0.63
N ASP A 86 2.90 23.11 -0.05
CA ASP A 86 2.24 22.51 1.12
C ASP A 86 1.41 21.28 0.73
N GLY A 87 2.01 20.30 0.05
CA GLY A 87 1.36 19.05 -0.37
C GLY A 87 0.36 18.52 0.68
N VAL A 88 -0.82 18.12 0.19
CA VAL A 88 -2.07 17.87 0.94
C VAL A 88 -1.92 17.09 2.22
#